data_AF-A0A6C0CCS0-F1
#
_entry.id   AF-A0A6C0CCS0-F1
#
_cell.length_a   1.000
_cell.length_b   1.000
_cell.length_c   1.000
_cell.angle_alpha   90.00
_cell.angle_beta   90.00
_cell.angle_gamma   90.00
#
_symmetry.space_group_name_H-M   'P 1'
#
loop_
_entity.id
_entity.type
_entity.pdbx_description
1 polymer ?
#
loop_
_entity_poly.entity_id
_entity_poly.type
_entity_poly.pdbx_seq_one_letter_code
_entity_poly.pdbx_strand_id
1 'polypeptide(L)'
;MSSNKKRGASNVGGYDSSIKKVNTGGSQSSEQPDFLSDGLDNKAICDIVQDIMVIIHDNKGAVPHTVLVNNISGNDKFKFFIERYPMLFDMVTKETGFEYSSLEYFLSMRDEIIKQRITSEEASKQVGQVWFDKYYKK
;
A
#
# COMPACT_ATOMS: atom_id res chain seq x y z
N MET A 1 4.97 68.43 -44.78
CA MET A 1 3.52 68.08 -44.71
C MET A 1 3.38 66.58 -44.94
N SER A 2 2.71 65.90 -44.01
CA SER A 2 2.06 64.55 -44.02
C SER A 2 2.64 63.44 -44.93
N SER A 3 2.89 62.20 -44.48
CA SER A 3 1.91 61.33 -43.81
C SER A 3 2.55 60.06 -43.21
N ASN A 4 1.91 59.58 -42.15
CA ASN A 4 2.02 58.30 -41.46
C ASN A 4 2.32 57.05 -42.31
N LYS A 5 3.08 56.10 -41.73
CA LYS A 5 2.73 54.66 -41.81
C LYS A 5 3.17 53.88 -40.58
N LYS A 6 2.17 53.44 -39.80
CA LYS A 6 2.22 52.45 -38.71
C LYS A 6 2.81 51.11 -39.20
N ARG A 7 3.77 50.57 -38.45
CA ARG A 7 4.14 49.14 -38.32
C ARG A 7 4.82 49.03 -36.95
N GLY A 8 4.56 48.12 -36.04
CA GLY A 8 3.60 47.04 -35.90
C GLY A 8 3.91 46.47 -34.51
N ALA A 9 2.91 46.38 -33.64
CA ALA A 9 3.05 45.74 -32.34
C ALA A 9 2.99 44.22 -32.53
N SER A 10 3.88 43.47 -31.91
CA SER A 10 3.70 42.05 -31.66
C SER A 10 4.33 41.76 -30.31
N ASN A 11 3.43 41.58 -29.36
CA ASN A 11 3.66 41.32 -27.95
C ASN A 11 3.55 39.81 -27.72
N VAL A 12 4.22 39.33 -26.68
CA VAL A 12 3.94 38.08 -25.93
C VAL A 12 4.26 36.74 -26.61
N GLY A 13 5.46 36.22 -26.35
CA GLY A 13 5.74 34.78 -26.27
C GLY A 13 5.83 34.36 -24.81
N GLY A 14 4.68 34.29 -24.13
CA GLY A 14 4.57 33.80 -22.76
C GLY A 14 4.52 32.27 -22.75
N TYR A 15 5.41 31.68 -21.96
CA TYR A 15 5.51 30.23 -21.74
C TYR A 15 4.31 29.79 -20.88
N ASP A 16 3.20 29.48 -21.53
CA ASP A 16 2.05 28.82 -20.89
C ASP A 16 2.40 27.33 -20.68
N SER A 17 3.00 27.03 -19.53
CA SER A 17 3.03 25.66 -19.02
C SER A 17 1.68 25.40 -18.37
N SER A 18 0.69 25.13 -19.20
CA SER A 18 -0.60 24.56 -18.83
C SER A 18 -0.39 23.41 -17.83
N ILE A 19 -0.67 23.70 -16.57
CA ILE A 19 -0.87 22.71 -15.53
C ILE A 19 -1.99 21.81 -16.03
N LYS A 20 -1.64 20.59 -16.45
CA LYS A 20 -2.59 19.49 -16.60
C LYS A 20 -3.20 19.25 -15.21
N LYS A 21 -4.33 19.91 -14.96
CA LYS A 21 -5.29 19.48 -13.94
C LYS A 21 -5.69 18.07 -14.33
N VAL A 22 -5.08 17.09 -13.65
CA VAL A 22 -5.59 15.72 -13.63
C VAL A 22 -7.00 15.82 -13.07
N ASN A 23 -7.95 15.62 -13.97
CA ASN A 23 -9.35 15.46 -13.68
C ASN A 23 -9.51 14.10 -12.99
N THR A 24 -9.32 14.03 -11.66
CA THR A 24 -9.79 12.91 -10.84
C THR A 24 -11.30 13.05 -10.66
N GLY A 25 -12.01 12.95 -11.78
CA GLY A 25 -13.40 12.52 -11.80
C GLY A 25 -13.40 11.01 -11.61
N GLY A 26 -13.27 10.56 -10.38
CA GLY A 26 -13.60 9.21 -9.97
C GLY A 26 -14.96 9.26 -9.30
N SER A 27 -15.99 8.82 -10.03
CA SER A 27 -17.34 8.63 -9.51
C SER A 27 -17.32 8.02 -8.12
N GLN A 28 -18.03 8.63 -7.18
CA GLN A 28 -18.45 7.99 -5.93
C GLN A 28 -19.50 6.92 -6.28
N SER A 29 -19.08 5.81 -6.88
CA SER A 29 -19.83 4.56 -6.75
C SER A 29 -19.68 4.13 -5.29
N SER A 30 -20.79 3.73 -4.68
CA SER A 30 -20.85 3.07 -3.37
C SER A 30 -20.22 1.67 -3.42
N GLU A 31 -19.07 1.54 -4.08
CA GLU A 31 -18.35 0.30 -4.27
C GLU A 31 -17.50 0.07 -3.03
N GLN A 32 -17.76 -1.05 -2.37
CA GLN A 32 -16.90 -1.50 -1.30
C GLN A 32 -15.46 -1.61 -1.82
N PRO A 33 -14.45 -1.26 -1.01
CA PRO A 33 -13.05 -1.41 -1.38
C PRO A 33 -12.76 -2.79 -2.00
N ASP A 34 -12.02 -2.81 -3.11
CA ASP A 34 -11.70 -4.00 -3.90
C ASP A 34 -11.11 -5.16 -3.06
N PHE A 35 -10.38 -4.84 -1.99
CA PHE A 35 -9.83 -5.83 -1.06
C PHE A 35 -10.89 -6.50 -0.15
N LEU A 36 -12.12 -6.00 -0.09
CA LEU A 36 -13.25 -6.62 0.62
C LEU A 36 -14.02 -7.59 -0.26
N SER A 37 -14.09 -7.33 -1.56
CA SER A 37 -14.75 -8.22 -2.52
C SER A 37 -13.96 -9.53 -2.76
N ASP A 38 -12.65 -9.51 -2.51
CA ASP A 38 -11.75 -10.60 -2.88
C ASP A 38 -11.49 -11.64 -1.76
N GLY A 39 -12.13 -11.50 -0.59
CA GLY A 39 -12.40 -12.66 0.29
C GLY A 39 -11.52 -12.89 1.51
N LEU A 40 -10.55 -12.03 1.84
CA LEU A 40 -9.80 -12.12 3.11
C LEU A 40 -10.32 -11.06 4.09
N ASP A 41 -11.14 -11.49 5.06
CA ASP A 41 -11.55 -10.66 6.19
C ASP A 41 -10.42 -10.53 7.23
N ASN A 42 -10.58 -9.61 8.20
CA ASN A 42 -9.56 -9.41 9.24
C ASN A 42 -9.24 -10.72 9.97
N LYS A 43 -10.26 -11.57 10.16
CA LYS A 43 -10.09 -12.86 10.82
C LYS A 43 -9.20 -13.79 9.99
N ALA A 44 -9.47 -13.96 8.70
CA ALA A 44 -8.65 -14.79 7.82
C ALA A 44 -7.22 -14.26 7.72
N ILE A 45 -7.04 -12.94 7.70
CA ILE A 45 -5.70 -12.31 7.75
C ILE A 45 -4.99 -12.69 9.05
N CYS A 46 -5.67 -12.57 10.21
CA CYS A 46 -5.11 -12.99 11.50
C CYS A 46 -4.76 -14.48 11.52
N ASP A 47 -5.65 -15.35 11.06
CA ASP A 47 -5.46 -16.80 11.06
C ASP A 47 -4.24 -17.17 10.19
N ILE A 48 -4.11 -16.58 8.99
CA ILE A 48 -2.95 -16.80 8.11
C ILE A 48 -1.65 -16.32 8.76
N VAL A 49 -1.66 -15.14 9.37
CA VAL A 49 -0.49 -14.60 10.07
C VAL A 49 -0.08 -15.51 11.22
N GLN A 50 -1.03 -15.99 12.03
CA GLN A 50 -0.76 -16.94 13.10
C GLN A 50 -0.19 -18.26 12.57
N ASP A 51 -0.75 -18.80 11.49
CA ASP A 51 -0.23 -20.01 10.87
C ASP A 51 1.23 -19.84 10.42
N ILE A 52 1.56 -18.72 9.78
CA ILE A 52 2.93 -18.42 9.35
C ILE A 52 3.85 -18.29 10.57
N MET A 53 3.41 -17.62 11.63
CA MET A 53 4.19 -17.49 12.87
C MET A 53 4.45 -18.83 13.54
N VAL A 54 3.45 -19.71 13.61
CA VAL A 54 3.59 -21.06 14.16
C VAL A 54 4.62 -21.85 13.34
N ILE A 55 4.52 -21.81 12.01
CA ILE A 55 5.51 -22.46 11.13
C ILE A 55 6.92 -21.91 11.41
N ILE A 56 7.09 -20.60 11.52
CA ILE A 56 8.39 -19.98 11.78
C ILE A 56 8.94 -20.40 13.14
N HIS A 57 8.08 -20.40 14.16
CA HIS A 57 8.45 -20.73 15.53
C HIS A 57 8.82 -22.21 15.68
N ASP A 58 8.03 -23.11 15.12
CA ASP A 58 8.24 -24.56 15.23
C ASP A 58 9.48 -25.05 14.48
N ASN A 59 9.89 -24.31 13.44
CA ASN A 59 11.07 -24.62 12.64
C ASN A 59 12.30 -23.77 13.04
N LYS A 60 12.20 -22.99 14.12
CA LYS A 60 13.27 -22.10 14.57
C LYS A 60 14.51 -22.90 14.95
N GLY A 61 15.62 -22.66 14.24
CA GLY A 61 16.90 -23.34 14.46
C GLY A 61 17.00 -24.74 13.81
N ALA A 62 15.91 -25.27 13.25
CA ALA A 62 15.93 -26.53 12.51
C ALA A 62 16.30 -26.34 11.03
N VAL A 63 15.82 -25.25 10.43
CA VAL A 63 16.10 -24.88 9.02
C VAL A 63 16.56 -23.42 8.93
N PRO A 64 17.43 -23.09 7.94
CA PRO A 64 17.78 -21.71 7.67
C PRO A 64 16.54 -20.85 7.39
N HIS A 65 16.53 -19.64 7.92
CA HIS A 65 15.39 -18.73 7.81
C HIS A 65 14.99 -18.47 6.35
N THR A 66 15.95 -18.31 5.45
CA THR A 66 15.70 -18.13 4.00
C THR A 66 14.97 -19.30 3.36
N VAL A 67 15.30 -20.54 3.75
CA VAL A 67 14.63 -21.75 3.26
C VAL A 67 13.21 -21.82 3.80
N LEU A 68 13.02 -21.46 5.07
CA LEU A 68 11.72 -21.43 5.71
C LEU A 68 10.76 -20.44 5.03
N VAL A 69 11.24 -19.21 4.76
CA VAL A 69 10.47 -18.19 4.06
C VAL A 69 10.13 -18.63 2.63
N ASN A 70 11.06 -19.27 1.92
CA ASN A 70 10.80 -19.81 0.58
C ASN A 70 9.77 -20.94 0.58
N ASN A 71 9.76 -21.80 1.61
CA ASN A 71 8.76 -22.86 1.75
C ASN A 71 7.37 -22.29 2.01
N ILE A 72 7.28 -21.22 2.81
CA ILE A 72 6.02 -20.52 3.06
C ILE A 72 5.57 -19.79 1.79
N SER A 73 6.49 -19.10 1.09
CA SER A 73 6.14 -18.35 -0.11
C SER A 73 5.72 -19.23 -1.30
N GLY A 74 6.27 -20.45 -1.38
CA GLY A 74 5.88 -21.45 -2.37
C GLY A 74 4.60 -22.22 -2.03
N ASN A 75 3.97 -21.99 -0.88
CA ASN A 75 2.76 -22.69 -0.48
C ASN A 75 1.51 -21.97 -1.01
N ASP A 76 0.70 -22.69 -1.80
CA ASP A 76 -0.54 -22.17 -2.39
C ASP A 76 -1.51 -21.60 -1.36
N LYS A 77 -1.49 -22.11 -0.11
CA LYS A 77 -2.29 -21.59 1.01
C LYS A 77 -2.04 -20.10 1.27
N PHE A 78 -0.80 -19.64 1.10
CA PHE A 78 -0.40 -18.28 1.43
C PHE A 78 -0.30 -17.37 0.20
N LYS A 79 -0.45 -17.93 -1.01
CA LYS A 79 -0.26 -17.19 -2.27
C LYS A 79 -1.10 -15.93 -2.36
N PHE A 80 -2.40 -16.03 -2.11
CA PHE A 80 -3.30 -14.86 -2.13
C PHE A 80 -2.91 -13.80 -1.09
N PHE A 81 -2.50 -14.24 0.10
CA PHE A 81 -2.05 -13.34 1.16
C PHE A 81 -0.76 -12.62 0.77
N ILE A 82 0.20 -13.33 0.17
CA ILE A 82 1.48 -12.75 -0.26
C ILE A 82 1.28 -11.75 -1.40
N GLU A 83 0.44 -12.08 -2.38
CA GLU A 83 0.14 -11.21 -3.52
C GLU A 83 -0.59 -9.93 -3.09
N ARG A 84 -1.54 -10.04 -2.15
CA ARG A 84 -2.33 -8.88 -1.68
C ARG A 84 -1.66 -8.08 -0.58
N TYR A 85 -0.89 -8.73 0.28
CA TYR A 85 -0.26 -8.12 1.45
C TYR A 85 1.24 -8.43 1.51
N PRO A 86 2.02 -8.09 0.47
CA PRO A 86 3.44 -8.44 0.40
C PRO A 86 4.25 -7.84 1.56
N MET A 87 3.91 -6.63 2.02
CA MET A 87 4.54 -6.03 3.20
C MET A 87 4.19 -6.75 4.51
N LEU A 88 2.95 -7.23 4.64
CA LEU A 88 2.52 -7.94 5.84
C LEU A 88 3.17 -9.33 5.89
N PHE A 89 3.35 -9.96 4.74
CA PHE A 89 4.15 -11.16 4.60
C PHE A 89 5.60 -10.93 5.05
N ASP A 90 6.27 -9.91 4.50
CA ASP A 90 7.65 -9.58 4.88
C ASP A 90 7.78 -9.26 6.39
N MET A 91 6.76 -8.65 6.99
CA MET A 91 6.69 -8.44 8.44
C MET A 91 6.66 -9.76 9.21
N VAL A 92 5.73 -10.65 8.89
CA VAL A 92 5.53 -11.90 9.63
C VAL A 92 6.70 -12.86 9.43
N THR A 93 7.36 -12.77 8.28
CA THR A 93 8.56 -13.56 8.00
C THR A 93 9.84 -12.91 8.47
N LYS A 94 9.83 -11.80 9.20
CA LYS A 94 11.08 -11.13 9.59
C LYS A 94 11.83 -11.92 10.67
N GLU A 95 13.12 -12.16 10.45
CA GLU A 95 13.97 -12.95 11.37
C GLU A 95 14.07 -12.33 12.78
N THR A 96 14.00 -11.01 12.88
CA THR A 96 14.03 -10.27 14.14
C THR A 96 12.76 -10.43 15.00
N GLY A 97 11.75 -11.12 14.48
CA GLY A 97 10.47 -11.35 15.14
C GLY A 97 9.35 -10.48 14.61
N PHE A 98 8.13 -10.91 14.93
CA PHE A 98 6.89 -10.28 14.53
C PHE A 98 6.34 -9.36 15.62
N GLU A 99 5.92 -8.15 15.24
CA GLU A 99 5.27 -7.24 16.17
C GLU A 99 3.75 -7.21 15.98
N TYR A 100 3.03 -7.80 16.94
CA TYR A 100 1.57 -7.81 16.97
C TYR A 100 0.95 -6.41 16.89
N SER A 101 1.57 -5.40 17.51
CA SER A 101 1.08 -4.02 17.44
C SER A 101 1.08 -3.46 16.01
N SER A 102 1.98 -3.94 15.15
CA SER A 102 2.00 -3.53 13.73
C SER A 102 0.91 -4.24 12.92
N LEU A 103 0.57 -5.48 13.28
CA LEU A 103 -0.61 -6.18 12.74
C LEU A 103 -1.91 -5.50 13.16
N GLU A 104 -2.08 -5.20 14.45
CA GLU A 104 -3.25 -4.52 14.97
C GLU A 104 -3.45 -3.16 14.31
N TYR A 105 -2.37 -2.40 14.12
CA TYR A 105 -2.43 -1.14 13.37
C TYR A 105 -2.92 -1.36 11.93
N PHE A 106 -2.38 -2.36 11.22
CA PHE A 106 -2.82 -2.69 9.86
C PHE A 106 -4.32 -3.03 9.79
N LEU A 107 -4.79 -3.87 10.71
CA LEU A 107 -6.21 -4.27 10.79
C LEU A 107 -7.10 -3.08 11.17
N SER A 108 -6.63 -2.20 12.07
CA SER A 108 -7.37 -0.99 12.43
C SER A 108 -7.52 -0.03 11.25
N MET A 109 -6.48 0.12 10.41
CA MET A 109 -6.57 0.91 9.18
C MET A 109 -7.54 0.27 8.18
N ARG A 110 -7.53 -1.07 8.05
CA ARG A 110 -8.52 -1.79 7.25
C ARG A 110 -9.95 -1.52 7.74
N ASP A 111 -10.18 -1.52 9.05
CA ASP A 111 -11.48 -1.19 9.64
C ASP A 111 -11.91 0.26 9.37
N GLU A 112 -10.98 1.22 9.38
CA GLU A 112 -11.25 2.61 9.05
C GLU A 112 -11.65 2.78 7.58
N ILE A 113 -11.06 2.00 6.67
CA ILE A 113 -11.48 1.96 5.26
C ILE A 113 -12.88 1.32 5.13
N ILE A 114 -13.15 0.22 5.84
CA ILE A 114 -14.47 -0.45 5.84
C ILE A 114 -15.57 0.51 6.32
N LYS A 115 -15.26 1.29 7.36
CA LYS A 115 -16.16 2.33 7.91
C LYS A 115 -16.24 3.58 7.03
N GLN A 116 -15.59 3.59 5.87
CA GLN A 116 -15.51 4.71 4.94
C GLN A 116 -14.99 6.01 5.58
N ARG A 117 -14.19 5.89 6.65
CA ARG A 117 -13.59 7.04 7.34
C ARG A 117 -12.33 7.55 6.65
N ILE A 118 -11.57 6.62 6.06
CA ILE A 118 -10.40 6.91 5.21
C ILE A 118 -10.52 6.14 3.90
N THR A 119 -9.87 6.62 2.84
CA THR A 119 -9.81 5.88 1.57
C THR A 119 -8.72 4.81 1.62
N SER A 120 -8.84 3.79 0.78
CA SER A 120 -7.79 2.76 0.66
C SER A 120 -6.44 3.34 0.26
N GLU A 121 -6.43 4.39 -0.56
CA GLU A 121 -5.20 5.06 -0.97
C GLU A 121 -4.53 5.77 0.22
N GLU A 122 -5.32 6.48 1.02
CA GLU A 122 -4.85 7.20 2.20
C GLU A 122 -4.32 6.23 3.26
N ALA A 123 -5.04 5.13 3.52
CA ALA A 123 -4.59 4.08 4.41
C ALA A 123 -3.28 3.43 3.95
N SER A 124 -3.15 3.11 2.66
CA SER A 124 -1.91 2.56 2.10
C SER A 124 -0.73 3.53 2.22
N LYS A 125 -0.95 4.85 2.04
CA LYS A 125 0.09 5.86 2.27
C LYS A 125 0.50 5.94 3.73
N GLN A 126 -0.45 5.93 4.66
CA GLN A 126 -0.17 6.00 6.09
C GLN A 126 0.56 4.75 6.59
N VAL A 127 0.07 3.57 6.23
CA VAL A 127 0.75 2.31 6.53
C VAL A 127 2.14 2.32 5.88
N GLY A 128 2.25 2.61 4.58
CA GLY A 128 3.54 2.69 3.89
C GLY A 128 4.53 3.64 4.57
N GLN A 129 4.08 4.82 5.00
CA GLN A 129 4.90 5.81 5.68
C GLN A 129 5.35 5.35 7.07
N VAL A 130 4.45 4.83 7.89
CA VAL A 130 4.78 4.26 9.22
C VAL A 130 5.82 3.15 9.09
N TRP A 131 5.65 2.30 8.09
CA TRP A 131 6.57 1.22 7.77
C TRP A 131 7.93 1.74 7.28
N PHE A 132 7.93 2.70 6.36
CA PHE A 132 9.15 3.33 5.90
C PHE A 132 9.91 4.00 7.05
N ASP A 133 9.24 4.78 7.89
CA ASP A 133 9.87 5.44 9.04
C ASP A 133 10.45 4.40 10.03
N LYS A 134 9.74 3.28 10.24
CA LYS A 134 10.17 2.22 11.16
C LYS A 134 11.39 1.43 10.67
N TYR A 135 11.52 1.22 9.35
CA TYR A 135 12.58 0.36 8.80
C TYR A 135 13.72 1.11 8.12
N TYR A 136 13.47 2.29 7.56
CA TYR A 136 14.44 3.02 6.75
C TYR A 136 14.97 4.30 7.40
N LYS A 137 14.26 4.87 8.36
CA LYS A 137 14.62 6.17 8.97
C LYS A 137 15.36 6.03 10.31
N LYS A 138 16.19 4.99 10.42
CA LYS A 138 17.14 4.83 11.53
C LYS A 138 18.13 5.97 11.58
#